data_AF-A0A9W5TBF8-F1
#
_entry.id   AF-A0A9W5TBF8-F1
#
_cell.length_a   1.000
_cell.length_b   1.000
_cell.length_c   1.000
_cell.angle_alpha   90.00
_cell.angle_beta   90.00
_cell.angle_gamma   90.00
#
_symmetry.space_group_name_H-M   'P 1'
#
loop_
_entity.id
_entity.type
_entity.pdbx_description
1 polymer ?
#
loop_
_entity_poly.entity_id
_entity_poly.type
_entity_poly.pdbx_seq_one_letter_code
_entity_poly.pdbx_strand_id
1 'polypeptide(L)'
;MKSVAREISEARGQYEQLLKEWAKNQVFIDRCLKALANVLETYILFTGTNKGDVELDADKIDRIVYSYANDTVVDEPQTIVYSEAMDTIARIKESKQNEKQNVSPLTANLQNNLPGFIPLFLQHKSESAMKILYEVREMCEKYRAVALPKMEKVCEMAVKHINRQAGSMDQEEVDIAVLEAIHESFIIAVSEVHAVLKMTASISLNPDEKVEQIQAYIDEINAIRIHDVNVYWRLIKSGGKS
;
A
#
# COMPACT_ATOMS: atom_id res chain seq x y z
N MET A 1 38.97 27.71 -5.49
CA MET A 1 38.46 26.56 -4.72
C MET A 1 37.25 27.04 -3.94
N LYS A 2 36.05 26.47 -4.18
CA LYS A 2 34.93 26.68 -3.25
C LYS A 2 35.31 26.00 -1.92
N SER A 3 34.95 26.58 -0.79
CA SER A 3 35.12 25.94 0.52
C SER A 3 34.28 24.66 0.57
N VAL A 4 34.83 23.55 1.06
CA VAL A 4 34.14 22.25 1.20
C VAL A 4 32.82 22.40 1.97
N ALA A 5 32.79 23.23 3.01
CA ALA A 5 31.58 23.52 3.78
C ALA A 5 30.46 24.15 2.93
N ARG A 6 30.83 24.96 1.94
CA ARG A 6 29.87 25.57 1.01
C ARG A 6 29.29 24.53 0.04
N GLU A 7 30.11 23.58 -0.43
CA GLU A 7 29.65 22.50 -1.31
C GLU A 7 28.68 21.56 -0.58
N ILE A 8 29.00 21.20 0.67
CA ILE A 8 28.11 20.40 1.54
C ILE A 8 26.79 21.15 1.81
N SER A 9 26.85 22.45 2.13
CA SER A 9 25.64 23.25 2.35
C SER A 9 24.77 23.39 1.09
N GLU A 10 25.36 23.57 -0.09
CA GLU A 10 24.64 23.65 -1.37
C GLU A 10 23.95 22.30 -1.68
N ALA A 11 24.66 21.18 -1.48
CA ALA A 11 24.14 19.84 -1.70
C ALA A 11 23.03 19.45 -0.71
N ARG A 12 23.21 19.77 0.57
CA ARG A 12 22.20 19.60 1.62
C ARG A 12 20.88 20.27 1.24
N GLY A 13 20.93 21.54 0.83
CA GLY A 13 19.73 22.29 0.45
C GLY A 13 18.99 21.67 -0.74
N GLN A 14 19.73 21.17 -1.74
CA GLN A 14 19.14 20.48 -2.90
C GLN A 14 18.50 19.14 -2.50
N TYR A 15 19.19 18.36 -1.67
CA TYR A 15 18.71 17.05 -1.25
C TYR A 15 17.55 17.11 -0.28
N GLU A 16 17.53 18.08 0.64
CA GLU A 16 16.44 18.30 1.60
C GLU A 16 15.08 18.36 0.89
N GLN A 17 14.99 19.15 -0.18
CA GLN A 17 13.74 19.30 -0.92
C GLN A 17 13.32 17.99 -1.59
N LEU A 18 14.25 17.28 -2.24
CA LEU A 18 13.99 16.01 -2.92
C LEU A 18 13.51 14.93 -1.94
N LEU A 19 14.12 14.87 -0.74
CA LEU A 19 13.73 13.93 0.30
C LEU A 19 12.39 14.29 0.94
N LYS A 20 12.10 15.60 1.11
CA LYS A 20 10.79 16.06 1.56
C LYS A 20 9.67 15.69 0.59
N GLU A 21 9.94 15.77 -0.71
CA GLU A 21 9.01 15.31 -1.74
C GLU A 21 8.82 13.78 -1.68
N TRP A 22 9.90 13.02 -1.44
CA TRP A 22 9.78 11.57 -1.22
C TRP A 22 8.90 11.23 -0.01
N ALA A 23 9.13 11.88 1.13
CA ALA A 23 8.36 11.64 2.35
C ALA A 23 6.85 11.85 2.14
N LYS A 24 6.46 12.81 1.30
CA LYS A 24 5.05 13.00 0.91
C LYS A 24 4.54 11.86 0.03
N ASN A 25 5.34 11.43 -0.94
CA ASN A 25 5.00 10.31 -1.83
C ASN A 25 4.87 9.01 -1.04
N GLN A 26 5.72 8.76 -0.04
CA GLN A 26 5.64 7.58 0.84
C GLN A 26 4.28 7.50 1.56
N VAL A 27 3.77 8.61 2.08
CA VAL A 27 2.44 8.65 2.73
C VAL A 27 1.33 8.30 1.74
N PHE A 28 1.42 8.79 0.50
CA PHE A 28 0.45 8.44 -0.54
C PHE A 28 0.54 6.95 -0.91
N ILE A 29 1.75 6.45 -1.17
CA ILE A 29 2.01 5.06 -1.53
C ILE A 29 1.49 4.13 -0.44
N ASP A 30 1.83 4.37 0.83
CA ASP A 30 1.36 3.55 1.96
C ASP A 30 -0.18 3.48 2.04
N ARG A 31 -0.87 4.61 1.85
CA ARG A 31 -2.34 4.64 1.80
C ARG A 31 -2.90 3.84 0.63
N CYS A 32 -2.30 3.97 -0.55
CA CYS A 32 -2.72 3.23 -1.73
C CYS A 32 -2.46 1.73 -1.60
N LEU A 33 -1.33 1.31 -1.04
CA LEU A 33 -1.03 -0.09 -0.78
C LEU A 33 -2.03 -0.71 0.20
N LYS A 34 -2.36 -0.02 1.29
CA LYS A 34 -3.41 -0.44 2.23
C LYS A 34 -4.79 -0.53 1.55
N ALA A 35 -5.15 0.47 0.76
CA ALA A 35 -6.41 0.47 0.02
C ALA A 35 -6.47 -0.70 -0.98
N LEU A 36 -5.36 -0.99 -1.67
CA LEU A 36 -5.25 -2.09 -2.60
C LEU A 36 -5.41 -3.43 -1.90
N ALA A 37 -4.71 -3.66 -0.78
CA ALA A 37 -4.86 -4.87 0.03
C ALA A 37 -6.33 -5.08 0.45
N ASN A 38 -6.99 -4.04 0.96
CA ASN A 38 -8.41 -4.11 1.34
C ASN A 38 -9.33 -4.45 0.15
N VAL A 39 -9.06 -3.87 -1.03
CA VAL A 39 -9.83 -4.19 -2.24
C VAL A 39 -9.64 -5.67 -2.63
N LEU A 40 -8.42 -6.19 -2.56
CA LEU A 40 -8.11 -7.59 -2.87
C LEU A 40 -8.70 -8.56 -1.84
N GLU A 41 -8.64 -8.25 -0.56
CA GLU A 41 -9.30 -9.03 0.49
C GLU A 41 -10.81 -9.11 0.25
N THR A 42 -11.42 -7.97 -0.11
CA THR A 42 -12.84 -7.93 -0.48
C THR A 42 -13.12 -8.74 -1.76
N TYR A 43 -12.18 -8.74 -2.71
CA TYR A 43 -12.27 -9.50 -3.95
C TYR A 43 -12.27 -11.01 -3.71
N ILE A 44 -11.48 -11.49 -2.74
CA ILE A 44 -11.43 -12.90 -2.32
C ILE A 44 -12.81 -13.41 -1.83
N LEU A 45 -13.60 -12.57 -1.16
CA LEU A 45 -14.90 -12.96 -0.60
C LEU A 45 -15.93 -13.36 -1.66
N PHE A 46 -15.77 -12.84 -2.88
CA PHE A 46 -16.74 -13.03 -3.97
C PHE A 46 -16.14 -13.77 -5.16
N THR A 47 -14.83 -14.05 -5.17
CA THR A 47 -14.22 -14.89 -6.19
C THR A 47 -14.61 -16.34 -5.98
N GLY A 48 -15.07 -17.00 -7.07
CA GLY A 48 -15.54 -18.39 -7.03
C GLY A 48 -17.06 -18.58 -7.00
N THR A 49 -17.83 -17.55 -6.63
CA THR A 49 -19.31 -17.64 -6.60
C THR A 49 -19.96 -17.73 -7.98
N ASN A 50 -19.20 -17.42 -9.05
CA ASN A 50 -19.64 -17.58 -10.44
C ASN A 50 -19.51 -19.01 -10.97
N LYS A 51 -18.87 -19.94 -10.24
CA LYS A 51 -18.59 -21.30 -10.73
C LYS A 51 -19.46 -22.40 -10.12
N GLY A 52 -20.47 -22.07 -9.31
CA GLY A 52 -21.42 -23.06 -8.75
C GLY A 52 -20.82 -24.03 -7.70
N ASP A 53 -19.49 -24.12 -7.61
CA ASP A 53 -18.75 -24.93 -6.65
C ASP A 53 -17.62 -24.08 -6.06
N VAL A 54 -17.90 -23.31 -5.01
CA VAL A 54 -16.85 -22.90 -4.07
C VAL A 54 -17.44 -22.94 -2.66
N GLU A 55 -16.81 -23.75 -1.81
CA GLU A 55 -16.94 -23.69 -0.37
C GLU A 55 -16.45 -22.33 0.09
N LEU A 56 -17.39 -21.41 0.33
CA LEU A 56 -17.09 -20.17 1.03
C LEU A 56 -16.78 -20.53 2.47
N ASP A 57 -15.52 -20.33 2.87
CA ASP A 57 -15.08 -20.48 4.24
C ASP A 57 -15.79 -19.42 5.10
N ALA A 58 -16.86 -19.84 5.78
CA ALA A 58 -17.76 -18.98 6.56
C ALA A 58 -16.99 -18.14 7.60
N ASP A 59 -15.87 -18.68 8.12
CA ASP A 59 -15.01 -18.05 9.11
C ASP A 59 -14.37 -16.75 8.59
N LYS A 60 -14.15 -16.61 7.27
CA LYS A 60 -13.55 -15.40 6.67
C LYS A 60 -14.55 -14.24 6.54
N ILE A 61 -15.83 -14.55 6.29
CA ILE A 61 -16.89 -13.54 6.21
C ILE A 61 -17.22 -13.01 7.61
N ASP A 62 -17.35 -13.91 8.59
CA ASP A 62 -17.69 -13.53 9.96
C ASP A 62 -16.60 -12.64 10.57
N ARG A 63 -15.31 -12.91 10.33
CA ARG A 63 -14.20 -12.11 10.84
C ARG A 63 -14.24 -10.64 10.38
N ILE A 64 -14.71 -10.36 9.16
CA ILE A 64 -14.82 -9.01 8.62
C ILE A 64 -16.10 -8.32 9.10
N VAL A 65 -17.22 -9.04 9.20
CA VAL A 65 -18.44 -8.50 9.84
C VAL A 65 -18.13 -8.09 11.28
N TYR A 66 -17.36 -8.89 12.01
CA TYR A 66 -16.88 -8.52 13.35
C TYR A 66 -15.86 -7.36 13.34
N SER A 67 -15.03 -7.21 12.31
CA SER A 67 -14.12 -6.05 12.21
C SER A 67 -14.85 -4.74 11.92
N TYR A 68 -15.93 -4.78 11.12
CA TYR A 68 -16.80 -3.60 10.91
C TYR A 68 -17.73 -3.32 12.10
N ALA A 69 -18.12 -4.36 12.86
CA ALA A 69 -18.95 -4.20 14.06
C ALA A 69 -18.20 -3.54 15.23
N ASN A 70 -16.87 -3.60 15.26
CA ASN A 70 -16.06 -3.08 16.38
C ASN A 70 -15.52 -1.66 16.16
N ASP A 71 -15.74 -1.03 15.00
CA ASP A 71 -15.09 0.25 14.64
C ASP A 71 -16.04 1.39 14.24
N THR A 72 -17.32 1.36 14.65
CA THR A 72 -18.24 2.50 14.39
C THR A 72 -18.80 3.12 15.66
N VAL A 73 -18.18 4.25 16.04
CA VAL A 73 -18.82 5.31 16.82
C VAL A 73 -19.28 6.39 15.81
N VAL A 74 -20.58 6.70 15.86
CA VAL A 74 -21.33 7.79 15.15
C VAL A 74 -21.58 7.52 13.64
N ASP A 75 -22.77 7.61 13.03
CA ASP A 75 -24.13 8.12 13.36
C ASP A 75 -25.18 7.26 12.61
N GLU A 76 -26.44 7.32 13.04
CA GLU A 76 -27.57 6.46 12.62
C GLU A 76 -27.79 6.29 11.09
N PRO A 77 -27.70 5.06 10.55
CA PRO A 77 -28.34 4.70 9.28
C PRO A 77 -29.78 4.24 9.52
N GLN A 78 -30.69 4.68 8.66
CA GLN A 78 -32.11 4.33 8.68
C GLN A 78 -32.35 2.82 8.82
N THR A 79 -33.20 2.50 9.78
CA THR A 79 -33.51 1.17 10.30
C THR A 79 -34.24 0.32 9.26
N ILE A 80 -33.52 -0.55 8.54
CA ILE A 80 -34.07 -1.88 8.25
C ILE A 80 -33.91 -2.62 9.57
N VAL A 81 -35.03 -2.97 10.21
CA VAL A 81 -34.97 -3.61 11.54
C VAL A 81 -34.15 -4.89 11.38
N TYR A 82 -33.02 -4.97 12.07
CA TYR A 82 -32.10 -6.11 11.98
C TYR A 82 -32.83 -7.45 12.18
N SER A 83 -33.90 -7.45 12.99
CA SER A 83 -34.80 -8.59 13.14
C SER A 83 -35.50 -9.00 11.84
N GLU A 84 -35.98 -8.07 11.01
CA GLU A 84 -36.64 -8.39 9.74
C GLU A 84 -35.68 -8.98 8.71
N ALA A 85 -34.44 -8.48 8.68
CA ALA A 85 -33.37 -9.05 7.86
C ALA A 85 -33.02 -10.48 8.33
N MET A 86 -32.86 -10.67 9.65
CA MET A 86 -32.55 -11.97 10.24
C MET A 86 -33.71 -12.98 10.13
N ASP A 87 -34.96 -12.53 10.23
CA ASP A 87 -36.16 -13.37 10.06
C ASP A 87 -36.35 -13.79 8.60
N THR A 88 -35.92 -12.96 7.66
CA THR A 88 -35.91 -13.31 6.24
C THR A 88 -34.79 -14.32 5.95
N ILE A 89 -33.61 -14.16 6.55
CA ILE A 89 -32.52 -15.14 6.48
C ILE A 89 -32.92 -16.47 7.12
N ALA A 90 -33.60 -16.45 8.27
CA ALA A 90 -34.09 -17.65 8.95
C ALA A 90 -35.12 -18.41 8.11
N ARG A 91 -36.09 -17.71 7.50
CA ARG A 91 -37.06 -18.32 6.57
C ARG A 91 -36.42 -18.91 5.31
N ILE A 92 -35.37 -18.28 4.79
CA ILE A 92 -34.59 -18.83 3.66
C ILE A 92 -33.82 -20.08 4.11
N LYS A 93 -33.29 -20.09 5.34
CA LYS A 93 -32.57 -21.23 5.93
C LYS A 93 -33.48 -22.43 6.18
N GLU A 94 -34.73 -22.20 6.60
CA GLU A 94 -35.74 -23.25 6.78
C GLU A 94 -36.28 -23.79 5.46
N SER A 95 -36.45 -22.93 4.44
CA SER A 95 -36.96 -23.37 3.13
C SER A 95 -35.93 -24.11 2.27
N LYS A 96 -34.63 -24.00 2.58
CA LYS A 96 -33.53 -24.63 1.81
C LYS A 96 -32.81 -25.78 2.51
N GLN A 97 -33.35 -26.32 3.60
CA GLN A 97 -32.77 -27.48 4.32
C GLN A 97 -32.65 -28.77 3.46
N ASN A 98 -33.17 -28.78 2.22
CA ASN A 98 -33.05 -29.91 1.29
C ASN A 98 -31.96 -29.76 0.21
N GLU A 99 -31.27 -28.62 0.10
CA GLU A 99 -30.17 -28.46 -0.86
C GLU A 99 -28.88 -28.10 -0.13
N LYS A 100 -28.07 -29.13 0.12
CA LYS A 100 -26.66 -28.98 0.52
C LYS A 100 -25.88 -28.32 -0.63
N GLN A 101 -25.88 -27.00 -0.68
CA GLN A 101 -24.86 -26.22 -1.37
C GLN A 101 -24.20 -25.29 -0.35
N ASN A 102 -22.90 -25.46 -0.16
CA ASN A 102 -22.03 -24.77 0.80
C ASN A 102 -21.76 -23.30 0.41
N VAL A 103 -22.82 -22.57 0.01
CA VAL A 103 -22.73 -21.15 -0.34
C VAL A 103 -23.16 -20.33 0.88
N SER A 104 -22.35 -19.34 1.27
CA SER A 104 -22.68 -18.42 2.37
C SER A 104 -24.10 -17.88 2.25
N PRO A 105 -24.89 -17.81 3.34
CA PRO A 105 -26.27 -17.29 3.32
C PRO A 105 -26.40 -15.90 2.68
N LEU A 106 -25.39 -15.05 2.83
CA LEU A 106 -25.34 -13.71 2.22
C LEU A 106 -25.19 -13.79 0.70
N THR A 107 -24.24 -14.58 0.22
CA THR A 107 -24.00 -14.79 -1.22
C THR A 107 -25.21 -15.44 -1.89
N ALA A 108 -25.80 -16.45 -1.25
CA ALA A 108 -27.01 -17.09 -1.73
C ALA A 108 -28.18 -16.10 -1.79
N ASN A 109 -28.33 -15.22 -0.80
CA ASN A 109 -29.35 -14.17 -0.83
C ASN A 109 -29.13 -13.19 -2.00
N LEU A 110 -27.90 -12.72 -2.18
CA LEU A 110 -27.53 -11.81 -3.28
C LEU A 110 -27.77 -12.44 -4.65
N GLN A 111 -27.45 -13.72 -4.84
CA GLN A 111 -27.71 -14.41 -6.12
C GLN A 111 -29.20 -14.57 -6.42
N ASN A 112 -30.02 -14.84 -5.40
CA ASN A 112 -31.45 -15.07 -5.58
C ASN A 112 -32.24 -13.76 -5.74
N ASN A 113 -31.84 -12.68 -5.04
CA ASN A 113 -32.58 -11.42 -5.04
C ASN A 113 -31.98 -10.35 -5.97
N LEU A 114 -30.69 -10.45 -6.31
CA LEU A 114 -29.95 -9.48 -7.14
C LEU A 114 -29.02 -10.20 -8.14
N PRO A 115 -29.58 -10.94 -9.11
CA PRO A 115 -28.77 -11.64 -10.11
C PRO A 115 -27.89 -10.65 -10.89
N GLY A 116 -26.60 -10.95 -10.99
CA GLY A 116 -25.60 -10.08 -11.63
C GLY A 116 -24.89 -9.09 -10.69
N PHE A 117 -25.33 -8.95 -9.43
CA PHE A 117 -24.65 -8.06 -8.48
C PHE A 117 -23.20 -8.47 -8.21
N ILE A 118 -22.94 -9.75 -7.98
CA ILE A 118 -21.58 -10.24 -7.67
C ILE A 118 -20.59 -10.01 -8.82
N PRO A 119 -20.87 -10.38 -10.08
CA PRO A 119 -19.95 -10.08 -11.18
C PRO A 119 -19.75 -8.57 -11.40
N LEU A 120 -20.79 -7.74 -11.26
CA LEU A 120 -20.65 -6.27 -11.33
C LEU A 120 -19.78 -5.72 -10.19
N PHE A 121 -19.95 -6.25 -8.98
CA PHE A 121 -19.15 -5.89 -7.83
C PHE A 121 -17.68 -6.26 -8.02
N LEU A 122 -17.40 -7.49 -8.47
CA LEU A 122 -16.04 -7.93 -8.78
C LEU A 122 -15.41 -7.08 -9.88
N GLN A 123 -16.15 -6.75 -10.94
CA GLN A 123 -15.68 -5.85 -11.98
C GLN A 123 -15.31 -4.48 -11.40
N HIS A 124 -16.21 -3.88 -10.63
CA HIS A 124 -15.97 -2.58 -10.01
C HIS A 124 -14.75 -2.59 -9.06
N LYS A 125 -14.54 -3.68 -8.32
CA LYS A 125 -13.36 -3.85 -7.46
C LYS A 125 -12.08 -4.04 -8.26
N SER A 126 -12.10 -4.81 -9.36
CA SER A 126 -10.96 -4.94 -10.27
C SER A 126 -10.59 -3.58 -10.88
N GLU A 127 -11.56 -2.83 -11.40
CA GLU A 127 -11.35 -1.48 -11.94
C GLU A 127 -10.76 -0.53 -10.89
N SER A 128 -11.28 -0.58 -9.66
CA SER A 128 -10.77 0.24 -8.54
C SER A 128 -9.32 -0.10 -8.19
N ALA A 129 -8.98 -1.39 -8.11
CA ALA A 129 -7.62 -1.83 -7.83
C ALA A 129 -6.65 -1.49 -8.97
N MET A 130 -7.07 -1.66 -10.24
CA MET A 130 -6.28 -1.26 -11.40
C MET A 130 -6.01 0.25 -11.42
N LYS A 131 -6.98 1.07 -11.02
CA LYS A 131 -6.79 2.51 -10.86
C LYS A 131 -5.74 2.84 -9.79
N ILE A 132 -5.83 2.20 -8.61
CA ILE A 132 -4.84 2.40 -7.53
C ILE A 132 -3.43 1.99 -8.00
N LEU A 133 -3.32 0.83 -8.66
CA LEU A 133 -2.06 0.34 -9.23
C LEU A 133 -1.46 1.33 -10.22
N TYR A 134 -2.28 1.88 -11.11
CA TYR A 134 -1.86 2.89 -12.07
C TYR A 134 -1.34 4.16 -11.39
N GLU A 135 -2.09 4.71 -10.42
CA GLU A 135 -1.71 5.93 -9.70
C GLU A 135 -0.38 5.77 -8.95
N VAL A 136 -0.20 4.64 -8.25
CA VAL A 136 1.04 4.32 -7.52
C VAL A 136 2.21 4.15 -8.48
N ARG A 137 1.98 3.45 -9.60
CA ARG A 137 3.00 3.22 -10.63
C ARG A 137 3.45 4.53 -11.27
N GLU A 138 2.51 5.37 -11.71
CA GLU A 138 2.82 6.67 -12.32
C GLU A 138 3.63 7.55 -11.37
N MET A 139 3.26 7.59 -10.09
CA MET A 139 4.00 8.34 -9.08
C MET A 139 5.44 7.84 -8.94
N CYS A 140 5.64 6.52 -8.84
CA CYS A 140 6.96 5.92 -8.70
C CYS A 140 7.81 6.09 -9.96
N GLU A 141 7.23 5.92 -11.16
CA GLU A 141 7.91 6.14 -12.44
C GLU A 141 8.34 7.60 -12.60
N LYS A 142 7.47 8.56 -12.26
CA LYS A 142 7.80 9.99 -12.27
C LYS A 142 8.93 10.31 -11.28
N TYR A 143 8.87 9.76 -10.07
CA TYR A 143 9.91 9.95 -9.08
C TYR A 143 11.25 9.35 -9.54
N ARG A 144 11.21 8.15 -10.11
CA ARG A 144 12.38 7.46 -10.70
C ARG A 144 13.01 8.23 -11.84
N ALA A 145 12.20 8.84 -12.71
CA ALA A 145 12.70 9.56 -13.88
C ALA A 145 13.26 10.95 -13.53
N VAL A 146 12.69 11.63 -12.54
CA VAL A 146 12.96 13.06 -12.28
C VAL A 146 13.77 13.30 -11.02
N ALA A 147 13.40 12.67 -9.89
CA ALA A 147 13.96 12.96 -8.58
C ALA A 147 15.17 12.07 -8.25
N LEU A 148 15.07 10.75 -8.48
CA LEU A 148 16.16 9.82 -8.17
C LEU A 148 17.49 10.19 -8.85
N PRO A 149 17.56 10.59 -10.13
CA PRO A 149 18.84 10.95 -10.76
C PRO A 149 19.46 12.21 -10.16
N LYS A 150 18.65 13.10 -9.56
CA LYS A 150 19.15 14.29 -8.85
C LYS A 150 19.67 13.92 -7.47
N MET A 151 18.95 13.05 -6.76
CA MET A 151 19.40 12.50 -5.47
C MET A 151 20.69 11.72 -5.62
N GLU A 152 20.81 10.90 -6.67
CA GLU A 152 22.00 10.10 -6.97
C GLU A 152 23.24 10.98 -7.12
N LYS A 153 23.16 12.08 -7.88
CA LYS A 153 24.27 13.03 -8.03
C LYS A 153 24.74 13.62 -6.70
N VAL A 154 23.80 13.96 -5.82
CA VAL A 154 24.13 14.49 -4.48
C VAL A 154 24.69 13.38 -3.58
N CYS A 155 24.15 12.17 -3.68
CA CYS A 155 24.63 10.99 -2.97
C CYS A 155 26.07 10.61 -3.37
N GLU A 156 26.38 10.57 -4.67
CA GLU A 156 27.75 10.34 -5.16
C GLU A 156 28.75 11.37 -4.61
N MET A 157 28.32 12.62 -4.51
CA MET A 157 29.12 13.68 -3.90
C MET A 157 29.32 13.39 -2.40
N ALA A 158 28.26 13.03 -1.68
CA ALA A 158 28.33 12.69 -0.27
C ALA A 158 29.28 11.53 0.00
N VAL A 159 29.18 10.43 -0.76
CA VAL A 159 30.08 9.28 -0.69
C VAL A 159 31.53 9.67 -0.94
N LYS A 160 31.80 10.55 -1.91
CA LYS A 160 33.16 11.07 -2.16
C LYS A 160 33.72 11.84 -0.97
N HIS A 161 32.90 12.62 -0.27
CA HIS A 161 33.33 13.35 0.93
C HIS A 161 33.56 12.40 2.12
N ILE A 162 32.65 11.46 2.37
CA ILE A 162 32.80 10.42 3.40
C ILE A 162 34.13 9.66 3.21
N ASN A 163 34.39 9.18 2.00
CA ASN A 163 35.61 8.42 1.70
C ASN A 163 36.91 9.24 1.80
N ARG A 164 36.86 10.54 1.52
CA ARG A 164 38.03 11.44 1.69
C ARG A 164 38.30 11.75 3.16
N GLN A 165 37.25 11.79 3.99
CA GLN A 165 37.33 12.16 5.40
C GLN A 165 37.68 10.98 6.31
N ALA A 166 37.48 9.73 5.88
CA ALA A 166 37.92 8.54 6.59
C ALA A 166 39.44 8.51 6.92
N GLY A 167 40.23 9.44 6.36
CA GLY A 167 41.66 9.62 6.66
C GLY A 167 42.08 10.99 7.23
N SER A 168 41.14 11.89 7.56
CA SER A 168 41.45 13.25 8.04
C SER A 168 40.71 13.59 9.34
N MET A 169 41.42 13.97 10.40
CA MET A 169 40.86 14.26 11.74
C MET A 169 40.20 15.66 11.89
N ASP A 170 40.19 16.48 10.85
CA ASP A 170 39.98 17.94 10.97
C ASP A 170 38.62 18.46 10.46
N GLN A 171 37.56 17.64 10.41
CA GLN A 171 36.22 18.11 9.99
C GLN A 171 35.12 17.75 11.01
N GLU A 172 34.19 18.68 11.24
CA GLU A 172 33.14 18.57 12.28
C GLU A 172 32.28 17.31 12.09
N GLU A 173 32.14 16.48 13.14
CA GLU A 173 31.32 15.24 13.18
C GLU A 173 29.91 15.42 12.60
N VAL A 174 29.38 16.63 12.72
CA VAL A 174 28.07 17.09 12.25
C VAL A 174 27.93 17.00 10.73
N ASP A 175 28.99 17.30 9.96
CA ASP A 175 28.95 17.25 8.49
C ASP A 175 28.92 15.79 8.01
N ILE A 176 29.64 14.88 8.66
CA ILE A 176 29.69 13.46 8.30
C ILE A 176 28.30 12.82 8.49
N ALA A 177 27.64 13.07 9.63
CA ALA A 177 26.31 12.53 9.91
C ALA A 177 25.27 12.96 8.85
N VAL A 178 25.36 14.20 8.35
CA VAL A 178 24.48 14.69 7.28
C VAL A 178 24.75 13.95 5.96
N LEU A 179 26.01 13.71 5.63
CA LEU A 179 26.38 12.99 4.41
C LEU A 179 25.96 11.52 4.47
N GLU A 180 26.10 10.87 5.63
CA GLU A 180 25.61 9.51 5.88
C GLU A 180 24.10 9.42 5.74
N ALA A 181 23.35 10.37 6.31
CA ALA A 181 21.90 10.43 6.15
C ALA A 181 21.46 10.64 4.69
N ILE A 182 22.19 11.43 3.91
CA ILE A 182 21.97 11.56 2.47
C ILE A 182 22.14 10.20 1.79
N HIS A 183 23.24 9.49 2.09
CA HIS A 183 23.50 8.18 1.50
C HIS A 183 22.44 7.14 1.86
N GLU A 184 22.13 6.97 3.15
CA GLU A 184 21.14 5.99 3.62
C GLU A 184 19.74 6.25 3.06
N SER A 185 19.28 7.50 3.14
CA SER A 185 17.95 7.86 2.63
C SER A 185 17.82 7.68 1.12
N PHE A 186 18.92 7.82 0.36
CA PHE A 186 18.92 7.55 -1.07
C PHE A 186 18.73 6.06 -1.36
N ILE A 187 19.49 5.20 -0.67
CA ILE A 187 19.38 3.75 -0.82
C ILE A 187 17.96 3.27 -0.47
N ILE A 188 17.38 3.79 0.60
CA ILE A 188 16.00 3.52 1.00
C ILE A 188 15.02 3.92 -0.12
N ALA A 189 15.09 5.16 -0.62
CA ALA A 189 14.20 5.64 -1.66
C ALA A 189 14.31 4.81 -2.95
N VAL A 190 15.52 4.44 -3.36
CA VAL A 190 15.75 3.59 -4.53
C VAL A 190 15.14 2.19 -4.33
N SER A 191 15.36 1.58 -3.16
CA SER A 191 14.85 0.26 -2.84
C SER A 191 13.32 0.23 -2.86
N GLU A 192 12.68 1.21 -2.22
CA GLU A 192 11.22 1.31 -2.13
C GLU A 192 10.57 1.55 -3.50
N VAL A 193 11.10 2.49 -4.28
CA VAL A 193 10.61 2.74 -5.64
C VAL A 193 10.69 1.48 -6.49
N HIS A 194 11.80 0.74 -6.43
CA HIS A 194 11.92 -0.52 -7.18
C HIS A 194 10.97 -1.60 -6.68
N ALA A 195 10.81 -1.76 -5.37
CA ALA A 195 9.89 -2.74 -4.79
C ALA A 195 8.45 -2.47 -5.22
N VAL A 196 8.00 -1.22 -5.13
CA VAL A 196 6.65 -0.81 -5.53
C VAL A 196 6.45 -1.01 -7.03
N LEU A 197 7.40 -0.57 -7.88
CA LEU A 197 7.28 -0.76 -9.33
C LEU A 197 7.23 -2.23 -9.72
N LYS A 198 8.04 -3.08 -9.08
CA LYS A 198 8.03 -4.53 -9.31
C LYS A 198 6.67 -5.15 -8.96
N MET A 199 6.13 -4.81 -7.79
CA MET A 199 4.81 -5.28 -7.36
C MET A 199 3.70 -4.80 -8.30
N THR A 200 3.71 -3.52 -8.70
CA THR A 200 2.67 -3.02 -9.64
C THR A 200 2.74 -3.68 -11.02
N ALA A 201 3.88 -4.27 -11.39
CA ALA A 201 4.04 -5.01 -12.62
C ALA A 201 3.66 -6.51 -12.50
N SER A 202 3.64 -7.07 -11.28
CA SER A 202 3.28 -8.46 -11.02
C SER A 202 1.77 -8.67 -10.88
N ILE A 203 1.05 -7.66 -10.38
CA ILE A 203 -0.39 -7.74 -10.16
C ILE A 203 -1.13 -7.58 -11.50
N SER A 204 -1.81 -8.64 -11.90
CA SER A 204 -2.92 -8.61 -12.87
C SER A 204 -4.20 -8.85 -12.08
N LEU A 205 -5.33 -8.26 -12.49
CA LEU A 205 -6.62 -8.53 -11.84
C LEU A 205 -7.63 -8.95 -12.89
N ASN A 206 -7.71 -10.26 -13.09
CA ASN A 206 -8.68 -10.88 -13.98
C ASN A 206 -9.87 -11.43 -13.16
N PRO A 207 -11.14 -11.22 -13.58
CA PRO A 207 -12.31 -11.87 -12.96
C PRO A 207 -12.22 -13.39 -12.79
N ASP A 208 -11.37 -14.08 -13.56
CA ASP A 208 -11.15 -15.53 -13.47
C ASP A 208 -9.97 -15.95 -12.59
N GLU A 209 -9.33 -15.01 -11.92
CA GLU A 209 -8.13 -15.24 -11.12
C GLU A 209 -8.44 -16.07 -9.87
N LYS A 210 -7.54 -16.99 -9.54
CA LYS A 210 -7.73 -17.90 -8.41
C LYS A 210 -7.47 -17.17 -7.09
N VAL A 211 -8.18 -17.58 -6.03
CA VAL A 211 -8.03 -17.01 -4.68
C VAL A 211 -6.57 -17.08 -4.21
N GLU A 212 -5.84 -18.16 -4.50
CA GLU A 212 -4.44 -18.31 -4.12
C GLU A 212 -3.53 -17.24 -4.76
N GLN A 213 -3.84 -16.84 -6.00
CA GLN A 213 -3.09 -15.81 -6.71
C GLN A 213 -3.35 -14.43 -6.09
N ILE A 214 -4.60 -14.14 -5.73
CA ILE A 214 -4.99 -12.87 -5.09
C ILE A 214 -4.39 -12.78 -3.68
N GLN A 215 -4.34 -13.89 -2.94
CA GLN A 215 -3.65 -13.96 -1.65
C GLN A 215 -2.15 -13.71 -1.79
N ALA A 216 -1.50 -14.27 -2.81
CA ALA A 216 -0.09 -13.99 -3.08
C ALA A 216 0.17 -12.51 -3.37
N TYR A 217 -0.76 -11.81 -4.03
CA TYR A 217 -0.67 -10.36 -4.23
C TYR A 217 -0.81 -9.57 -2.92
N ILE A 218 -1.74 -9.96 -2.04
CA ILE A 218 -1.87 -9.35 -0.71
C ILE A 218 -0.57 -9.53 0.09
N ASP A 219 0.01 -10.72 0.05
CA ASP A 219 1.27 -11.01 0.74
C ASP A 219 2.44 -10.18 0.16
N GLU A 220 2.51 -10.03 -1.17
CA GLU A 220 3.49 -9.16 -1.83
C GLU A 220 3.32 -7.68 -1.43
N ILE A 221 2.08 -7.18 -1.37
CA ILE A 221 1.78 -5.82 -0.91
C ILE A 221 2.21 -5.62 0.54
N ASN A 222 1.84 -6.55 1.44
CA ASN A 222 2.16 -6.49 2.86
C ASN A 222 3.66 -6.64 3.16
N ALA A 223 4.42 -7.25 2.23
CA ALA A 223 5.87 -7.34 2.34
C ALA A 223 6.58 -6.01 2.02
N ILE A 224 5.93 -5.07 1.34
CA ILE A 224 6.52 -3.76 1.05
C ILE A 224 6.65 -2.95 2.34
N ARG A 225 7.89 -2.69 2.74
CA ARG A 225 8.21 -1.84 3.89
C ARG A 225 8.56 -0.44 3.42
N ILE A 226 7.70 0.52 3.76
CA ILE A 226 7.95 1.95 3.58
C ILE A 226 8.58 2.48 4.88
N HIS A 227 9.84 2.88 4.82
CA HIS A 227 10.63 3.37 5.95
C HIS A 227 10.38 4.86 6.18
N ASP A 228 10.28 5.28 7.44
CA ASP A 228 10.10 6.70 7.74
C ASP A 228 11.38 7.51 7.45
N VAL A 229 11.45 8.14 6.28
CA VAL A 229 12.59 8.99 5.91
C VAL A 229 12.56 10.36 6.60
N ASN A 230 11.53 10.69 7.39
CA ASN A 230 11.48 11.97 8.11
C ASN A 230 12.58 12.07 9.17
N VAL A 231 13.14 10.95 9.64
CA VAL A 231 14.30 10.94 10.54
C VAL A 231 15.51 11.54 9.81
N TYR A 232 15.81 11.05 8.61
CA TYR A 232 16.90 11.56 7.77
C TYR A 232 16.65 13.00 7.32
N TRP A 233 15.41 13.31 6.91
CA TRP A 233 15.05 14.67 6.51
C TRP A 233 15.27 15.67 7.63
N ARG A 234 14.94 15.33 8.88
CA ARG A 234 15.19 16.18 10.05
C ARG A 234 16.68 16.41 10.28
N LEU A 235 17.50 15.35 10.21
CA LEU A 235 18.95 15.45 10.37
C LEU A 235 19.58 16.34 9.28
N ILE A 236 19.17 16.14 8.03
CA ILE A 236 19.63 16.93 6.88
C ILE A 236 19.14 18.38 7.01
N LYS A 237 17.92 18.61 7.48
CA LYS A 237 17.37 19.96 7.64
C LYS A 237 17.99 20.72 8.81
N SER A 238 18.30 20.08 9.94
CA SER A 238 18.95 20.74 11.08
C SER A 238 20.46 20.90 10.87
N GLY A 239 21.03 20.11 9.95
CA GLY A 239 22.47 20.06 9.73
C GLY A 239 23.15 19.41 10.91
N GLY A 240 22.65 18.26 11.35
CA GLY A 240 23.21 17.46 12.46
C GLY A 240 23.15 18.11 13.85
N LYS A 241 22.55 19.29 14.01
CA LYS A 241 22.27 19.87 15.33
C LYS A 241 20.97 19.24 15.85
N SER A 242 21.12 18.27 16.76
CA SER A 242 20.03 17.72 17.58
C SER A 242 19.69 18.68 18.72
#